data_AF-A0A813EJR6-F1
#
_entry.id   AF-A0A813EJR6-F1
#
_cell.length_a   1.000
_cell.length_b   1.000
_cell.length_c   1.000
_cell.angle_alpha   90.00
_cell.angle_beta   90.00
_cell.angle_gamma   90.00
#
_symmetry.space_group_name_H-M   'P 1'
#
loop_
_entity.id
_entity.type
_entity.pdbx_description
1 polymer ?
#
loop_
_entity_poly.entity_id
_entity_poly.type
_entity_poly.pdbx_seq_one_letter_code
_entity_poly.pdbx_strand_id
1 'polypeptide(L)'
;MSTVSETQAKLNGVVESLGTAKFDLGDCTVSVAAVLATPDAYVLLDARSAEEMNVSMIPGAITKAEFDASPEKYADRAVVAYCTVGYISGACTRELRNRGHANVKNLGDEALLGYTLAQTSAGVAKPLAKADGTATNEVHTFMPDLAPLAGEGMVGKAFADPGAVLEAANASIKERLGV
;
A
#
# COMPACT_ATOMS: atom_id res chain seq x y z
N MET A 1 -3.00 -2.08 -26.27
CA MET A 1 -2.89 -1.34 -25.00
C MET A 1 -4.12 -1.70 -24.18
N SER A 2 -3.97 -2.27 -22.98
CA SER A 2 -5.11 -2.52 -22.09
C SER A 2 -5.65 -1.20 -21.54
N THR A 3 -6.96 -1.12 -21.35
CA THR A 3 -7.59 0.05 -20.72
C THR A 3 -7.30 0.10 -19.22
N VAL A 4 -7.37 1.28 -18.60
CA VAL A 4 -7.19 1.44 -17.13
C VAL A 4 -8.14 0.52 -16.35
N SER A 5 -9.38 0.37 -16.83
CA SER A 5 -10.38 -0.51 -16.22
C SER A 5 -9.99 -2.00 -16.32
N GLU A 6 -9.41 -2.44 -17.45
CA GLU A 6 -8.91 -3.81 -17.60
C GLU A 6 -7.71 -4.08 -16.68
N THR A 7 -6.80 -3.10 -16.54
CA THR A 7 -5.63 -3.23 -15.66
C THR A 7 -6.05 -3.30 -14.20
N GLN A 8 -7.02 -2.47 -13.78
CA GLN A 8 -7.61 -2.54 -12.44
C GLN A 8 -8.25 -3.92 -12.21
N ALA A 9 -9.06 -4.42 -13.16
CA ALA A 9 -9.69 -5.74 -13.02
C ALA A 9 -8.66 -6.88 -12.90
N LYS A 10 -7.54 -6.83 -13.65
CA LYS A 10 -6.44 -7.80 -13.53
C LYS A 10 -5.77 -7.72 -12.16
N LEU A 11 -5.54 -6.51 -11.66
CA LEU A 11 -4.94 -6.30 -10.35
C LEU A 11 -5.83 -6.89 -9.24
N ASN A 12 -7.13 -6.64 -9.31
CA ASN A 12 -8.11 -7.23 -8.39
C ASN A 12 -8.04 -8.76 -8.41
N GLY A 13 -7.98 -9.37 -9.60
CA GLY A 13 -7.89 -10.83 -9.75
C GLY A 13 -6.60 -11.43 -9.19
N VAL A 14 -5.45 -10.75 -9.33
CA VAL A 14 -4.20 -11.19 -8.70
C VAL A 14 -4.29 -11.10 -7.17
N VAL A 15 -4.88 -10.03 -6.64
CA VAL A 15 -5.08 -9.89 -5.19
C VAL A 15 -6.00 -10.98 -4.63
N GLU A 16 -7.06 -11.34 -5.36
CA GLU A 16 -7.95 -12.43 -4.99
C GLU A 16 -7.27 -13.80 -5.01
N SER A 17 -6.38 -14.04 -5.98
CA SER A 17 -5.68 -15.33 -6.12
C SER A 17 -4.61 -15.59 -5.05
N LEU A 18 -4.17 -14.55 -4.34
CA LEU A 18 -3.26 -14.71 -3.19
C LEU A 18 -3.91 -15.52 -2.04
N GLY A 19 -5.20 -15.86 -2.13
CA GLY A 19 -5.88 -16.76 -1.18
C GLY A 19 -6.02 -16.17 0.22
N THR A 20 -5.65 -14.90 0.35
CA THR A 20 -5.79 -14.14 1.57
C THR A 20 -7.23 -13.70 1.65
N ALA A 21 -7.98 -14.17 2.64
CA ALA A 21 -9.21 -13.50 3.02
C ALA A 21 -8.86 -12.00 3.16
N LYS A 22 -9.31 -11.16 2.23
CA LYS A 22 -9.21 -9.70 2.38
C LYS A 22 -9.73 -9.44 3.78
N PHE A 23 -8.91 -8.84 4.64
CA PHE A 23 -9.36 -8.50 5.98
C PHE A 23 -10.67 -7.76 5.82
N ASP A 24 -11.77 -8.31 6.34
CA ASP A 24 -13.02 -7.59 6.37
C ASP A 24 -12.85 -6.46 7.38
N LEU A 25 -12.43 -5.32 6.85
CA LEU A 25 -12.19 -4.11 7.61
C LEU A 25 -13.45 -3.27 7.73
N GLY A 26 -14.58 -3.73 7.17
CA GLY A 26 -15.82 -2.96 7.06
C GLY A 26 -15.55 -1.53 6.62
N ASP A 27 -16.04 -0.57 7.41
CA ASP A 27 -15.93 0.87 7.15
C ASP A 27 -14.51 1.45 7.38
N CYS A 28 -13.52 0.63 7.72
CA CYS A 28 -12.13 1.07 7.95
C CYS A 28 -11.30 1.11 6.66
N THR A 29 -11.93 1.16 5.49
CA THR A 29 -11.25 1.29 4.19
C THR A 29 -11.52 2.67 3.57
N VAL A 30 -10.51 3.28 2.98
CA VAL A 30 -10.61 4.54 2.21
C VAL A 30 -10.11 4.31 0.80
N SER A 31 -10.84 4.81 -0.20
CA SER A 31 -10.48 4.66 -1.61
C SER A 31 -9.26 5.51 -1.99
N VAL A 32 -8.53 5.07 -3.01
CA VAL A 32 -7.44 5.85 -3.62
C VAL A 32 -7.96 7.19 -4.12
N ALA A 33 -9.15 7.21 -4.74
CA ALA A 33 -9.77 8.44 -5.23
C ALA A 33 -10.03 9.46 -4.10
N ALA A 34 -10.47 9.01 -2.92
CA ALA A 34 -10.70 9.91 -1.78
C ALA A 34 -9.38 10.50 -1.24
N VAL A 35 -8.32 9.69 -1.16
CA VAL A 35 -6.97 10.18 -0.78
C VAL A 35 -6.47 11.22 -1.78
N LEU A 36 -6.59 10.95 -3.09
CA LEU A 36 -6.14 11.87 -4.13
C LEU A 36 -6.94 13.17 -4.15
N ALA A 37 -8.23 13.14 -3.83
CA ALA A 37 -9.08 14.32 -3.79
C ALA A 37 -8.80 15.24 -2.59
N THR A 38 -8.32 14.68 -1.47
CA THR A 38 -8.09 15.44 -0.22
C THR A 38 -6.82 14.96 0.51
N PRO A 39 -5.63 15.09 -0.10
CA PRO A 39 -4.40 14.49 0.43
C PRO A 39 -4.05 15.00 1.84
N ASP A 40 -4.30 16.28 2.13
CA ASP A 40 -3.99 16.89 3.44
C ASP A 40 -4.86 16.36 4.60
N ALA A 41 -6.01 15.74 4.28
CA ALA A 41 -6.89 15.13 5.27
C ALA A 41 -6.31 13.83 5.87
N TYR A 42 -5.29 13.26 5.24
CA TYR A 42 -4.75 11.95 5.60
C TYR A 42 -3.27 12.02 5.99
N VAL A 43 -2.85 11.06 6.81
CA VAL A 43 -1.44 10.70 6.98
C VAL A 43 -1.27 9.32 6.39
N LEU A 44 -0.49 9.20 5.33
CA LEU A 44 -0.24 7.91 4.70
C LEU A 44 0.81 7.14 5.49
N LEU A 45 0.54 5.86 5.76
CA LEU A 45 1.38 4.98 6.54
C LEU A 45 1.85 3.81 5.66
N ASP A 46 3.13 3.80 5.30
CA ASP A 46 3.73 2.70 4.56
C ASP A 46 4.00 1.51 5.49
N ALA A 47 3.29 0.42 5.25
CA ALA A 47 3.40 -0.83 5.99
C ALA A 47 4.32 -1.85 5.31
N ARG A 48 5.02 -1.46 4.24
CA ARG A 48 5.96 -2.33 3.51
C ARG A 48 7.30 -2.46 4.24
N SER A 49 8.12 -3.39 3.77
CA SER A 49 9.48 -3.56 4.26
C SER A 49 10.41 -2.42 3.83
N ALA A 50 11.56 -2.29 4.51
CA ALA A 50 12.57 -1.29 4.16
C ALA A 50 13.10 -1.46 2.72
N GLU A 51 13.22 -2.69 2.23
CA GLU A 51 13.65 -2.97 0.85
C GLU A 51 12.69 -2.34 -0.17
N GLU A 52 11.38 -2.47 0.07
CA GLU A 52 10.35 -1.90 -0.78
C GLU A 52 10.31 -0.37 -0.70
N MET A 53 10.42 0.18 0.51
CA MET A 53 10.43 1.63 0.75
C MET A 53 11.67 2.31 0.16
N ASN A 54 12.82 1.62 0.13
CA ASN A 54 14.05 2.11 -0.51
C ASN A 54 13.91 2.29 -2.03
N VAL A 55 12.99 1.56 -2.68
CA VAL A 55 12.68 1.81 -4.09
C VAL A 55 11.92 3.13 -4.24
N SER A 56 10.86 3.32 -3.47
CA SER A 56 10.05 4.54 -3.47
C SER A 56 8.92 4.47 -2.44
N MET A 57 8.32 5.61 -2.10
CA MET A 57 7.14 5.76 -1.25
C MET A 57 6.14 6.76 -1.87
N ILE A 58 4.90 6.75 -1.38
CA ILE A 58 3.97 7.86 -1.68
C ILE A 58 4.52 9.13 -1.00
N PRO A 59 4.59 10.28 -1.70
CA PRO A 59 5.16 11.50 -1.12
C PRO A 59 4.51 11.88 0.21
N GLY A 60 5.33 12.15 1.23
CA GLY A 60 4.87 12.53 2.57
C GLY A 60 4.36 11.39 3.45
N ALA A 61 4.40 10.13 2.97
CA ALA A 61 4.08 8.98 3.81
C ALA A 61 5.10 8.78 4.93
N ILE A 62 4.62 8.33 6.09
CA ILE A 62 5.44 7.89 7.22
C ILE A 62 5.57 6.37 7.20
N THR A 63 6.58 5.85 7.88
CA THR A 63 6.78 4.41 8.09
C THR A 63 6.01 3.90 9.32
N LYS A 64 5.73 2.60 9.36
CA LYS A 64 5.19 1.94 10.57
C LYS A 64 6.05 2.16 11.82
N ALA A 65 7.38 2.16 11.67
CA ALA A 65 8.30 2.41 12.76
C ALA A 65 8.15 3.84 13.33
N GLU A 66 8.01 4.85 12.46
CA GLU A 66 7.76 6.23 12.89
C GLU A 66 6.41 6.40 13.58
N PHE A 67 5.37 5.69 13.11
CA PHE A 67 4.08 5.65 13.79
C PHE A 67 4.21 5.01 15.18
N ASP A 68 4.82 3.83 15.30
CA ASP A 68 4.96 3.12 16.57
C ASP A 68 5.81 3.88 17.59
N ALA A 69 6.78 4.67 17.13
CA ALA A 69 7.65 5.49 18.00
C ALA A 69 6.92 6.70 18.62
N SER A 70 5.84 7.18 18.01
CA SER A 70 5.09 8.35 18.50
C SER A 70 3.63 8.35 18.01
N PRO A 71 2.82 7.33 18.37
CA PRO A 71 1.47 7.18 17.83
C PRO A 71 0.53 8.33 18.23
N GLU A 72 0.79 8.97 19.38
CA GLU A 72 0.04 10.12 19.89
C GLU A 72 0.09 11.34 18.96
N LYS A 73 1.16 11.50 18.16
CA LYS A 73 1.26 12.58 17.16
C LYS A 73 0.21 12.49 16.06
N TYR A 74 -0.38 11.31 15.89
CA TYR A 74 -1.32 11.01 14.82
C TYR A 74 -2.73 10.72 15.34
N ALA A 75 -2.99 10.83 16.65
CA ALA A 75 -4.25 10.43 17.26
C ALA A 75 -5.47 11.18 16.68
N ASP A 76 -5.30 12.46 16.36
CA ASP A 76 -6.36 13.31 15.77
C ASP A 76 -6.42 13.25 14.24
N ARG A 77 -5.58 12.44 13.59
CA ARG A 77 -5.47 12.36 12.13
C ARG A 77 -6.00 11.04 11.59
N ALA A 78 -6.55 11.07 10.38
CA ALA A 78 -6.91 9.85 9.66
C ALA A 78 -5.64 9.23 9.08
N VAL A 79 -5.14 8.18 9.72
CA VAL A 79 -3.94 7.46 9.27
C VAL A 79 -4.38 6.38 8.29
N VAL A 80 -3.84 6.38 7.07
CA VAL A 80 -4.22 5.44 6.02
C VAL A 80 -3.02 4.55 5.70
N ALA A 81 -3.07 3.32 6.20
CA ALA A 81 -2.07 2.29 5.94
C ALA A 81 -2.18 1.79 4.50
N TYR A 82 -1.04 1.71 3.82
CA TYR A 82 -0.94 1.09 2.51
C TYR A 82 0.23 0.11 2.45
N CYS A 83 0.11 -0.85 1.55
CA CYS A 83 1.23 -1.65 1.08
C CYS A 83 1.17 -1.73 -0.44
N THR A 84 1.77 -2.75 -1.05
CA THR A 84 1.75 -2.91 -2.51
C THR A 84 0.32 -3.06 -3.05
N VAL A 85 -0.50 -3.93 -2.45
CA VAL A 85 -1.84 -4.28 -2.96
C VAL A 85 -2.94 -4.34 -1.90
N GLY A 86 -2.69 -3.84 -0.69
CA GLY A 86 -3.69 -3.77 0.38
C GLY A 86 -3.73 -4.95 1.36
N TYR A 87 -2.98 -6.03 1.11
CA TYR A 87 -2.96 -7.21 1.98
C TYR A 87 -2.27 -6.96 3.33
N ILE A 88 -0.97 -6.66 3.31
CA ILE A 88 -0.16 -6.42 4.53
C ILE A 88 -0.68 -5.20 5.31
N SER A 89 -1.13 -4.15 4.61
CA SER A 89 -1.72 -2.96 5.23
C SER A 89 -3.07 -3.23 5.87
N GLY A 90 -3.85 -4.19 5.35
CA GLY A 90 -5.07 -4.63 6.00
C GLY A 90 -4.80 -5.28 7.36
N ALA A 91 -3.78 -6.14 7.44
CA ALA A 91 -3.32 -6.73 8.71
C ALA A 91 -2.82 -5.65 9.68
N CYS A 92 -2.02 -4.71 9.18
CA CYS A 92 -1.51 -3.56 9.96
C CYS A 92 -2.67 -2.72 10.52
N THR A 93 -3.67 -2.43 9.70
CA THR A 93 -4.88 -1.69 10.12
C THR A 93 -5.58 -2.41 11.25
N ARG A 94 -5.83 -3.72 11.11
CA ARG A 94 -6.47 -4.54 12.15
C ARG A 94 -5.67 -4.58 13.45
N GLU A 95 -4.36 -4.78 13.35
CA GLU A 95 -3.45 -4.77 14.51
C GLU A 95 -3.52 -3.43 15.26
N LEU A 96 -3.37 -2.31 14.56
CA LEU A 96 -3.40 -0.98 15.17
C LEU A 96 -4.77 -0.64 15.77
N ARG A 97 -5.86 -1.07 15.12
CA ARG A 97 -7.22 -0.93 15.67
C ARG A 97 -7.40 -1.73 16.96
N ASN A 98 -6.92 -2.97 17.01
CA ASN A 98 -6.95 -3.81 18.21
C ASN A 98 -6.13 -3.20 19.36
N ARG A 99 -5.08 -2.42 19.03
CA ARG A 99 -4.27 -1.64 19.98
C ARG A 99 -4.92 -0.31 20.41
N GLY A 100 -6.11 0.02 19.92
CA GLY A 100 -6.87 1.21 20.30
C GLY A 100 -6.74 2.41 19.36
N HIS A 101 -6.05 2.28 18.22
CA HIS A 101 -5.90 3.37 17.26
C HIS A 101 -7.13 3.48 16.35
N ALA A 102 -8.18 4.15 16.83
CA ALA A 102 -9.51 4.21 16.22
C ALA A 102 -9.61 5.02 14.91
N ASN A 103 -8.56 5.71 14.45
CA ASN A 103 -8.58 6.47 13.19
C ASN A 103 -7.58 5.92 12.15
N VAL A 104 -7.17 4.66 12.29
CA VAL A 104 -6.34 3.95 11.29
C VAL A 104 -7.24 3.28 10.26
N LYS A 105 -6.96 3.49 8.98
CA LYS A 105 -7.72 2.96 7.85
C LYS A 105 -6.78 2.21 6.91
N ASN A 106 -7.32 1.32 6.10
CA ASN A 106 -6.59 0.69 5.00
C ASN A 106 -6.84 1.46 3.70
N LEU A 107 -5.80 1.64 2.89
CA LEU A 107 -5.94 2.12 1.52
C LEU A 107 -6.56 1.01 0.68
N GLY A 108 -7.79 1.24 0.20
CA GLY A 108 -8.51 0.39 -0.74
C GLY A 108 -7.97 0.52 -2.15
N ASP A 109 -8.71 0.01 -3.12
CA ASP A 109 -8.39 0.04 -4.55
C ASP A 109 -6.95 -0.41 -4.84
N GLU A 110 -6.52 -1.52 -4.24
CA GLU A 110 -5.21 -2.14 -4.50
C GLU A 110 -4.02 -1.24 -4.09
N ALA A 111 -4.25 -0.36 -3.10
CA ALA A 111 -3.23 0.37 -2.35
C ALA A 111 -2.23 1.15 -3.23
N LEU A 112 -0.92 0.86 -3.13
CA LEU A 112 0.11 1.59 -3.86
C LEU A 112 -0.05 1.44 -5.38
N LEU A 113 -0.37 0.24 -5.86
CA LEU A 113 -0.52 0.02 -7.30
C LEU A 113 -1.77 0.69 -7.88
N GLY A 114 -2.86 0.74 -7.12
CA GLY A 114 -4.01 1.57 -7.50
C GLY A 114 -3.71 3.05 -7.49
N TYR A 115 -2.95 3.54 -6.49
CA TYR A 115 -2.47 4.91 -6.44
C TYR A 115 -1.65 5.28 -7.68
N THR A 116 -0.66 4.45 -8.07
CA THR A 116 0.18 4.73 -9.24
C THR A 116 -0.61 4.60 -10.54
N LEU A 117 -1.53 3.63 -10.65
CA LEU A 117 -2.41 3.50 -11.81
C LEU A 117 -3.32 4.73 -11.98
N ALA A 118 -3.94 5.22 -10.90
CA ALA A 118 -4.77 6.42 -10.93
C ALA A 118 -3.97 7.66 -11.33
N GLN A 119 -2.79 7.85 -10.75
CA GLN A 119 -1.93 9.01 -11.03
C GLN A 119 -1.40 9.00 -12.48
N THR A 120 -0.92 7.86 -12.97
CA THR A 120 -0.44 7.73 -14.36
C THR A 120 -1.57 7.93 -15.37
N SER A 121 -2.78 7.44 -15.07
CA SER A 121 -3.99 7.69 -15.88
C SER A 121 -4.38 9.18 -15.92
N ALA A 122 -4.02 9.95 -14.88
CA ALA A 122 -4.17 11.40 -14.84
C ALA A 122 -2.98 12.16 -15.46
N GLY A 123 -2.01 11.46 -16.07
CA GLY A 123 -0.85 12.05 -16.73
C GLY A 123 0.35 12.34 -15.82
N VAL A 124 0.35 11.85 -14.57
CA VAL A 124 1.47 12.04 -13.64
C VAL A 124 2.53 10.97 -13.87
N ALA A 125 3.63 11.34 -14.54
CA ALA A 125 4.67 10.39 -14.94
C ALA A 125 5.56 9.87 -13.80
N LYS A 126 5.69 10.61 -12.68
CA LYS A 126 6.55 10.26 -11.54
C LYS A 126 5.81 10.45 -10.21
N PRO A 127 4.82 9.59 -9.91
CA PRO A 127 3.90 9.81 -8.80
C PRO A 127 4.45 9.48 -7.42
N LEU A 128 5.66 8.90 -7.34
CA LEU A 128 6.30 8.45 -6.11
C LEU A 128 7.56 9.27 -5.81
N ALA A 129 8.06 9.15 -4.58
CA ALA A 129 9.29 9.80 -4.14
C ALA A 129 10.33 8.77 -3.67
N LYS A 130 11.62 9.08 -3.92
CA LYS A 130 12.77 8.43 -3.28
C LYS A 130 12.95 8.95 -1.85
N ALA A 131 13.83 8.32 -1.08
CA ALA A 131 14.13 8.71 0.30
C ALA A 131 14.66 10.16 0.43
N ASP A 132 15.32 10.69 -0.61
CA ASP A 132 15.79 12.07 -0.67
C ASP A 132 14.71 13.07 -1.15
N GLY A 133 13.48 12.60 -1.39
CA GLY A 133 12.36 13.40 -1.91
C GLY A 133 12.30 13.51 -3.43
N THR A 134 13.26 12.94 -4.16
CA THR A 134 13.27 13.00 -5.64
C THR A 134 12.09 12.23 -6.23
N ALA A 135 11.33 12.86 -7.11
CA ALA A 135 10.23 12.22 -7.81
C ALA A 135 10.71 11.08 -8.73
N THR A 136 9.99 9.95 -8.72
CA THR A 136 10.35 8.72 -9.45
C THR A 136 9.13 7.98 -10.00
N ASN A 137 9.35 7.18 -11.04
CA ASN A 137 8.43 6.21 -11.61
C ASN A 137 8.82 4.76 -11.27
N GLU A 138 9.86 4.57 -10.46
CA GLU A 138 10.20 3.24 -9.92
C GLU A 138 9.26 2.87 -8.79
N VAL A 139 8.76 1.63 -8.80
CA VAL A 139 7.82 1.12 -7.80
C VAL A 139 8.17 -0.32 -7.46
N HIS A 140 8.17 -0.66 -6.17
CA HIS A 140 8.30 -2.05 -5.77
C HIS A 140 6.94 -2.75 -5.87
N THR A 141 6.81 -3.72 -6.78
CA THR A 141 5.58 -4.47 -7.07
C THR A 141 5.51 -5.80 -6.36
N PHE A 142 6.41 -6.08 -5.42
CA PHE A 142 6.51 -7.32 -4.62
C PHE A 142 6.93 -8.54 -5.45
N MET A 143 6.21 -8.84 -6.52
CA MET A 143 6.49 -9.90 -7.49
C MET A 143 6.52 -9.34 -8.93
N PRO A 144 7.23 -10.00 -9.86
CA PRO A 144 7.34 -9.55 -11.25
C PRO A 144 5.97 -9.41 -11.96
N ASP A 145 5.02 -10.30 -11.67
CA ASP A 145 3.72 -10.34 -12.35
C ASP A 145 2.84 -9.11 -12.07
N LEU A 146 3.13 -8.39 -10.98
CA LEU A 146 2.43 -7.14 -10.63
C LEU A 146 3.04 -5.91 -11.33
N ALA A 147 4.26 -6.01 -11.87
CA ALA A 147 4.95 -4.88 -12.51
C ALA A 147 4.15 -4.24 -13.67
N PRO A 148 3.53 -5.02 -14.59
CA PRO A 148 2.73 -4.44 -15.67
C PRO A 148 1.46 -3.73 -15.21
N LEU A 149 1.05 -3.91 -13.95
CA LEU A 149 -0.20 -3.38 -13.39
C LEU A 149 0.01 -2.04 -12.66
N ALA A 150 1.25 -1.56 -12.54
CA ALA A 150 1.57 -0.32 -11.84
C ALA A 150 1.12 0.96 -12.56
N GLY A 151 0.72 0.87 -13.83
CA GLY A 151 0.36 2.03 -14.66
C GLY A 151 1.41 2.33 -15.73
N GLU A 152 1.03 3.15 -16.70
CA GLU A 152 1.87 3.47 -17.86
C GLU A 152 3.16 4.20 -17.45
N GLY A 153 4.29 3.76 -18.01
CA GLY A 153 5.60 4.38 -17.76
C GLY A 153 6.22 4.04 -16.41
N MET A 154 5.56 3.26 -15.54
CA MET A 154 6.13 2.80 -14.27
C MET A 154 7.18 1.70 -14.49
N VAL A 155 8.21 1.69 -13.63
CA VAL A 155 9.29 0.69 -13.66
C VAL A 155 9.19 -0.18 -12.40
N GLY A 156 8.67 -1.40 -12.56
CA GLY A 156 8.52 -2.35 -11.47
C GLY A 156 9.85 -2.94 -10.98
N LYS A 157 9.98 -3.04 -9.66
CA LYS A 157 11.01 -3.80 -8.94
C LYS A 157 10.31 -4.87 -8.10
N ALA A 158 10.93 -6.02 -7.91
CA ALA A 158 10.35 -7.11 -7.13
C ALA A 158 11.42 -7.77 -6.27
N PHE A 159 10.98 -8.50 -5.26
CA PHE A 159 11.88 -9.33 -4.47
C PHE A 159 12.54 -10.39 -5.34
N ALA A 160 13.76 -10.78 -4.97
CA ALA A 160 14.44 -11.89 -5.62
C ALA A 160 13.70 -13.22 -5.41
N ASP A 161 13.08 -13.41 -4.25
CA ASP A 161 12.21 -14.54 -3.92
C ASP A 161 10.90 -14.07 -3.26
N PRO A 162 9.90 -13.65 -4.06
CA PRO A 162 8.62 -13.17 -3.53
C PRO A 162 7.85 -14.23 -2.74
N GLY A 163 8.07 -15.52 -3.03
CA GLY A 163 7.40 -16.64 -2.37
C GLY A 163 7.82 -16.75 -0.91
N ALA A 164 9.14 -16.78 -0.67
CA ALA A 164 9.68 -16.80 0.69
C ALA A 164 9.26 -15.57 1.51
N VAL A 165 9.24 -14.39 0.88
CA VAL A 165 8.81 -13.15 1.55
C VAL A 165 7.33 -13.19 1.90
N LEU A 166 6.47 -13.70 1.01
CA LEU A 166 5.04 -13.85 1.28
C LEU A 166 4.77 -14.86 2.40
N GLU A 167 5.50 -15.96 2.44
CA GLU A 167 5.41 -16.96 3.51
C GLU A 167 5.78 -16.33 4.87
N ALA A 168 6.90 -15.61 4.93
CA ALA A 168 7.33 -14.90 6.14
C ALA A 168 6.32 -13.83 6.58
N ALA A 169 5.78 -13.06 5.64
CA ALA A 169 4.74 -12.06 5.92
C ALA A 169 3.47 -12.73 6.51
N ASN A 170 3.05 -13.86 5.95
CA ASN A 170 1.90 -14.62 6.44
C ASN A 170 2.13 -15.16 7.86
N ALA A 171 3.32 -15.69 8.14
CA ALA A 171 3.68 -16.14 9.49
C ALA A 171 3.63 -15.00 10.50
N SER A 172 4.20 -13.83 10.17
CA SER A 172 4.16 -12.64 11.02
C SER A 172 2.74 -12.11 11.23
N ILE A 173 1.89 -12.13 10.20
CA ILE A 173 0.49 -11.72 10.31
C ILE A 173 -0.28 -12.61 11.31
N LYS A 174 -0.10 -13.94 11.22
CA LYS A 174 -0.73 -14.90 12.14
C LYS A 174 -0.35 -14.63 13.59
N GLU A 175 0.95 -14.46 13.84
CA GLU A 175 1.48 -14.12 15.17
C GLU A 175 0.88 -12.83 15.73
N ARG A 176 0.91 -11.74 14.95
CA ARG A 176 0.40 -10.43 15.37
C ARG A 176 -1.09 -10.42 15.66
N LEU A 177 -1.83 -11.30 14.99
CA LEU A 177 -3.28 -11.37 15.07
C LEU A 177 -3.80 -12.48 15.98
N GLY A 178 -2.91 -13.32 16.53
CA GLY A 178 -3.24 -14.42 17.43
C GLY A 178 -4.09 -15.52 16.78
N VAL A 179 -3.89 -15.80 15.49
CA VAL A 179 -4.65 -16.79 14.69
C VAL A 179 -3.78 -17.86 14.06
#